data_AF-A0A6P6N6N2-F1
#
_entry.id   AF-A0A6P6N6N2-F1
#
_cell.length_a   1.000
_cell.length_b   1.000
_cell.length_c   1.000
_cell.angle_alpha   90.00
_cell.angle_beta   90.00
_cell.angle_gamma   90.00
#
_symmetry.space_group_name_H-M   'P 1'
#
loop_
_entity.id
_entity.type
_entity.pdbx_description
1 polymer ?
#
loop_
_entity_poly.entity_id
_entity_poly.type
_entity_poly.pdbx_seq_one_letter_code
_entity_poly.pdbx_strand_id
1 'polypeptide(L)'
;MIPHVALGKLLTILSKDHPTLPKDPRTLLKTVTCVKTTELSGGVYHHSGIESGILSQFLVSPELQKLTSVSMQVNVDGLPLFKSSNAQFWPVLGLIEQYVCNVQQNKLPFVIGLYYGKKKPSSLHFLNPFVEEAQRLEAEGVLFERRALPFKISTFICDAPARALVRNVKGHSGYYGCDKCVQKGVHYENRMTFPQTDSAPRLDHAVRDELSDDSHQCGETPLALLSVGLVTQFPLDYMHLVCLGVTRKLLHLWLKGRRLTRFSPSMVKEISRVLLTFTPHVPCEFNRKQRSMEDVERWKATEFRQFLLYTGPVSLKGLVPTQVYNNFMLLSVGITILLNVSLCADLADYAHRILVLFVDHCSKLYGKEHVTYNMHGLVHLSQDAKKYGVLDNISCFPFENFLGCLKKLLRKPAQPLEQVVRRLSERSQHRRTNISKTRSLREHNHGPLLNGLSVKKQYEECYFQDFVVKRSEGDNCVLLENKDIVVIQNVVVDEMDNTLLIYKRFLFPLSQNQVSPQKFRLHFTEPRV
;
A
#
# COMPACT_ATOMS: atom_id res chain seq x y z
N MET A 1 13.18 14.99 6.23
CA MET A 1 13.07 16.20 7.06
C MET A 1 14.33 16.29 7.90
N ILE A 2 15.05 17.40 7.81
CA ILE A 2 16.31 17.61 8.53
C ILE A 2 16.00 17.68 10.04
N PRO A 3 16.77 16.99 10.91
CA PRO A 3 16.68 17.16 12.35
C PRO A 3 16.78 18.61 12.78
N HIS A 4 15.98 19.07 13.77
CA HIS A 4 16.16 20.43 14.32
C HIS A 4 17.61 20.69 14.75
N VAL A 5 18.30 19.70 15.32
CA VAL A 5 19.73 19.81 15.66
C VAL A 5 20.60 20.14 14.44
N ALA A 6 20.39 19.45 13.32
CA ALA A 6 21.15 19.69 12.09
C ALA A 6 20.77 21.02 11.43
N LEU A 7 19.48 21.36 11.43
CA LEU A 7 19.00 22.65 10.92
C LEU A 7 19.52 23.81 11.77
N GLY A 8 19.60 23.66 13.10
CA GLY A 8 20.15 24.69 13.99
C GLY A 8 21.62 24.93 13.72
N LYS A 9 22.42 23.87 13.56
CA LYS A 9 23.84 24.00 13.15
C LYS A 9 23.97 24.72 11.81
N LEU A 10 23.12 24.39 10.83
CA LEU A 10 23.11 25.06 9.53
C LEU A 10 22.73 26.54 9.65
N LEU A 11 21.69 26.86 10.41
CA LEU A 11 21.26 28.24 10.64
C LEU A 11 22.32 29.07 11.35
N THR A 12 23.08 28.49 12.29
CA THR A 12 24.22 29.17 12.91
C THR A 12 25.28 29.56 11.87
N ILE A 13 25.55 28.69 10.90
CA ILE A 13 26.49 28.98 9.80
C ILE A 13 25.91 30.08 8.90
N LEU A 14 24.68 29.89 8.40
CA LEU A 14 24.03 30.80 7.46
C LEU A 14 23.74 32.19 8.05
N SER A 15 23.50 32.27 9.36
CA SER A 15 23.22 33.55 10.04
C SER A 15 24.38 34.54 10.01
N LYS A 16 25.60 34.08 9.67
CA LYS A 16 26.76 34.95 9.47
C LYS A 16 26.61 35.81 8.21
N ASP A 17 26.11 35.20 7.14
CA ASP A 17 25.95 35.85 5.82
C ASP A 17 24.52 36.36 5.60
N HIS A 18 23.56 35.85 6.38
CA HIS A 18 22.14 36.23 6.33
C HIS A 18 21.60 36.56 7.74
N PRO A 19 21.86 37.78 8.26
CA PRO A 19 21.55 38.14 9.65
C PRO A 19 20.05 38.11 10.00
N THR A 20 19.18 38.20 8.99
CA THR A 20 17.71 38.14 9.15
C THR A 20 17.18 36.72 9.37
N LEU A 21 18.00 35.69 9.15
CA LEU A 21 17.60 34.31 9.40
C LEU A 21 17.58 34.01 10.91
N PRO A 22 16.48 33.46 11.44
CA PRO A 22 16.43 33.06 12.85
C PRO A 22 17.41 31.91 13.11
N LYS A 23 18.11 31.98 14.25
CA LYS A 23 19.05 30.93 14.68
C LYS A 23 18.34 29.67 15.21
N ASP A 24 17.10 29.82 15.69
CA ASP A 24 16.29 28.72 16.18
C ASP A 24 15.48 28.08 15.03
N PRO A 25 15.66 26.78 14.75
CA PRO A 25 14.85 26.03 13.79
C PRO A 25 13.35 26.17 13.97
N ARG A 26 12.87 26.30 15.21
CA ARG A 26 11.44 26.41 15.54
C ARG A 26 10.88 27.75 15.10
N THR A 27 11.66 28.81 15.25
CA THR A 27 11.30 30.16 14.79
C THR A 27 11.30 30.20 13.27
N LEU A 28 12.31 29.60 12.62
CA LEU A 28 12.33 29.49 11.16
C LEU A 28 11.10 28.77 10.63
N LEU A 29 10.79 27.62 11.22
CA LEU A 29 9.70 26.75 10.77
C LEU A 29 8.32 27.17 11.29
N LYS A 30 8.25 28.29 12.04
CA LYS A 30 7.04 28.79 12.71
C LYS A 30 6.26 27.68 13.43
N THR A 31 7.00 26.85 14.18
CA THR A 31 6.46 25.69 14.89
C THR A 31 5.37 26.13 15.88
N VAL A 32 4.21 25.48 15.84
CA VAL A 32 3.14 25.74 16.82
C VAL A 32 3.63 25.44 18.24
N THR A 33 3.42 26.37 19.17
CA THR A 33 3.90 26.23 20.55
C THR A 33 2.85 25.60 21.47
N CYS A 34 1.57 25.95 21.29
CA CYS A 34 0.43 25.44 22.03
C CYS A 34 -0.27 24.30 21.26
N VAL A 35 -0.24 23.08 21.81
CA VAL A 35 -0.96 21.93 21.25
C VAL A 35 -2.15 21.64 22.16
N LYS A 36 -3.36 21.85 21.66
CA LYS A 36 -4.58 21.52 22.41
C LYS A 36 -4.73 20.00 22.47
N THR A 37 -4.78 19.46 23.67
CA THR A 37 -5.04 18.04 23.93
C THR A 37 -6.22 17.91 24.89
N THR A 38 -6.90 16.77 24.83
CA THR A 38 -8.05 16.43 25.68
C THR A 38 -7.86 15.04 26.24
N GLU A 39 -8.26 14.80 27.49
CA GLU A 39 -8.32 13.44 28.03
C GLU A 39 -9.56 12.73 27.45
N LEU A 40 -9.35 11.59 26.81
CA LEU A 40 -10.41 10.90 26.08
C LEU A 40 -10.11 9.40 26.01
N SER A 41 -11.12 8.57 26.30
CA SER A 41 -11.06 7.12 26.13
C SER A 41 -9.85 6.44 26.79
N GLY A 42 -9.48 6.86 28.00
CA GLY A 42 -8.37 6.28 28.78
C GLY A 42 -6.96 6.71 28.33
N GLY A 43 -6.87 7.76 27.51
CA GLY A 43 -5.63 8.36 27.07
C GLY A 43 -5.80 9.85 26.78
N VAL A 44 -4.92 10.37 25.94
CA VAL A 44 -4.92 11.77 25.51
C VAL A 44 -5.17 11.82 24.01
N TYR A 45 -5.95 12.80 23.56
CA TYR A 45 -6.35 12.96 22.17
C TYR A 45 -6.07 14.37 21.68
N HIS A 46 -5.59 14.47 20.44
CA HIS A 46 -5.49 15.72 19.70
C HIS A 46 -6.29 15.61 18.40
N HIS A 47 -7.17 16.58 18.16
CA HIS A 47 -7.93 16.70 16.93
C HIS A 47 -7.32 17.77 16.03
N SER A 48 -6.87 17.38 14.84
CA SER A 48 -6.31 18.28 13.82
C SER A 48 -7.37 18.79 12.84
N GLY A 49 -8.41 17.98 12.60
CA GLY A 49 -9.55 18.32 11.74
C GLY A 49 -9.44 17.81 10.30
N ILE A 50 -10.55 17.34 9.75
CA ILE A 50 -10.76 16.93 8.36
C ILE A 50 -10.60 18.14 7.45
N GLU A 51 -11.32 19.23 7.70
CA GLU A 51 -11.33 20.42 6.83
C GLU A 51 -9.95 21.06 6.78
N SER A 52 -9.33 21.27 7.94
CA SER A 52 -7.95 21.75 8.06
C SER A 52 -6.96 20.84 7.31
N GLY A 53 -7.14 19.52 7.43
CA GLY A 53 -6.36 18.53 6.71
C GLY A 53 -6.49 18.64 5.19
N ILE A 54 -7.72 18.72 4.66
CA ILE A 54 -8.01 18.88 3.23
C ILE A 54 -7.41 20.18 2.69
N LEU A 55 -7.67 21.31 3.37
CA LEU A 55 -7.12 22.60 2.99
C LEU A 55 -5.59 22.59 2.98
N SER A 56 -4.96 21.90 3.91
CA SER A 56 -3.51 21.72 3.91
C SER A 56 -3.01 20.96 2.68
N GLN A 57 -3.78 19.99 2.16
CA GLN A 57 -3.44 19.28 0.93
C GLN A 57 -3.61 20.17 -0.30
N PHE A 58 -4.66 21.01 -0.36
CA PHE A 58 -4.87 21.95 -1.45
C PHE A 58 -3.72 22.96 -1.59
N LEU A 59 -3.12 23.35 -0.46
CA LEU A 59 -1.92 24.21 -0.46
C LEU A 59 -0.66 23.51 -0.99
N VAL A 60 -0.61 22.18 -0.91
CA VAL A 60 0.55 21.36 -1.30
C VAL A 60 0.44 20.89 -2.74
N SER A 61 -0.76 20.68 -3.24
CA SER A 61 -1.04 20.16 -4.59
C SER A 61 -2.08 21.04 -5.28
N PRO A 62 -1.64 22.03 -6.09
CA PRO A 62 -2.52 22.96 -6.79
C PRO A 62 -3.59 22.28 -7.66
N GLU A 63 -3.33 21.06 -8.13
CA GLU A 63 -4.29 20.27 -8.90
C GLU A 63 -5.58 19.98 -8.11
N LEU A 64 -5.47 19.82 -6.79
CA LEU A 64 -6.62 19.57 -5.92
C LEU A 64 -7.53 20.79 -5.75
N GLN A 65 -7.02 22.00 -5.98
CA GLN A 65 -7.82 23.23 -5.88
C GLN A 65 -8.90 23.32 -6.97
N LYS A 66 -8.76 22.52 -8.04
CA LYS A 66 -9.70 22.41 -9.16
C LYS A 66 -10.84 21.42 -8.90
N LEU A 67 -10.83 20.72 -7.78
CA LEU A 67 -11.88 19.76 -7.45
C LEU A 67 -13.24 20.44 -7.31
N THR A 68 -14.27 19.76 -7.82
CA THR A 68 -15.67 20.17 -7.66
C THR A 68 -16.34 19.49 -6.47
N SER A 69 -15.79 18.39 -5.99
CA SER A 69 -16.22 17.64 -4.81
C SER A 69 -15.02 16.97 -4.15
N VAL A 70 -15.12 16.69 -2.85
CA VAL A 70 -14.08 16.00 -2.08
C VAL A 70 -14.59 14.62 -1.66
N SER A 71 -13.91 13.58 -2.15
CA SER A 71 -14.11 12.19 -1.75
C SER A 71 -12.87 11.74 -0.96
N MET A 72 -13.07 11.19 0.23
CA MET A 72 -11.99 10.86 1.16
C MET A 72 -12.05 9.42 1.65
N GLN A 73 -10.90 8.75 1.65
CA GLN A 73 -10.67 7.48 2.33
C GLN A 73 -10.17 7.74 3.75
N VAL A 74 -10.64 6.93 4.70
CA VAL A 74 -10.28 7.03 6.11
C VAL A 74 -9.55 5.78 6.55
N ASN A 75 -8.49 5.93 7.34
CA ASN A 75 -7.79 4.83 7.98
C ASN A 75 -7.71 5.08 9.49
N VAL A 76 -7.95 4.02 10.26
CA VAL A 76 -7.73 3.98 11.69
C VAL A 76 -6.92 2.74 11.99
N ASP A 77 -5.79 2.91 12.67
CA ASP A 77 -4.89 1.79 12.99
C ASP A 77 -4.10 2.05 14.27
N GLY A 78 -3.61 0.99 14.90
CA GLY A 78 -2.75 1.04 16.06
C GLY A 78 -1.27 1.13 15.68
N LEU A 79 -0.55 2.10 16.23
CA LEU A 79 0.88 2.30 16.00
C LEU A 79 1.67 2.20 17.32
N PRO A 80 2.27 1.03 17.62
CA PRO A 80 3.15 0.87 18.78
C PRO A 80 4.36 1.79 18.67
N LEU A 81 4.70 2.51 19.74
CA LEU A 81 5.74 3.56 19.70
C LEU A 81 7.12 3.04 20.11
N PHE A 82 7.17 2.26 21.18
CA PHE A 82 8.41 1.77 21.77
C PHE A 82 8.38 0.24 21.86
N LYS A 83 9.55 -0.40 21.81
CA LYS A 83 9.65 -1.85 21.98
C LYS A 83 9.46 -2.30 23.43
N SER A 84 9.80 -1.43 24.39
CA SER A 84 9.81 -1.69 25.83
C SER A 84 8.60 -1.11 26.58
N SER A 85 7.59 -0.60 25.88
CA SER A 85 6.40 0.01 26.48
C SER A 85 5.18 -0.25 25.61
N ASN A 86 4.01 -0.41 26.26
CA ASN A 86 2.72 -0.58 25.60
C ASN A 86 2.14 0.73 25.04
N ALA A 87 2.90 1.82 25.09
CA ALA A 87 2.52 3.10 24.53
C ALA A 87 2.31 3.01 23.02
N GLN A 88 1.14 3.49 22.58
CA GLN A 88 0.68 3.39 21.20
C GLN A 88 -0.06 4.66 20.79
N PHE A 89 0.04 5.00 19.50
CA PHE A 89 -0.89 5.93 18.88
C PHE A 89 -2.03 5.18 18.22
N TRP A 90 -3.20 5.82 18.17
CA TRP A 90 -4.32 5.43 17.31
C TRP A 90 -4.71 6.66 16.49
N PRO A 91 -4.04 6.90 15.36
CA PRO A 91 -4.42 7.98 14.46
C PRO A 91 -5.71 7.67 13.70
N VAL A 92 -6.46 8.73 13.44
CA VAL A 92 -7.48 8.79 12.38
C VAL A 92 -6.83 9.56 11.21
N LEU A 93 -6.67 8.90 10.08
CA LEU A 93 -6.00 9.43 8.90
C LEU A 93 -6.99 9.62 7.75
N GLY A 94 -6.82 10.70 6.99
CA GLY A 94 -7.56 10.98 5.76
C GLY A 94 -6.67 10.89 4.53
N LEU A 95 -7.23 10.47 3.40
CA LEU A 95 -6.59 10.49 2.08
C LEU A 95 -7.62 10.91 1.02
N ILE A 96 -7.31 11.95 0.25
CA ILE A 96 -8.18 12.43 -0.84
C ILE A 96 -8.06 11.47 -2.03
N GLU A 97 -9.19 10.98 -2.56
CA GLU A 97 -9.22 9.94 -3.60
C GLU A 97 -8.61 10.35 -4.93
N GLN A 98 -8.54 11.65 -5.26
CA GLN A 98 -7.93 12.09 -6.51
C GLN A 98 -6.44 11.70 -6.62
N TYR A 99 -5.77 11.42 -5.50
CA TYR A 99 -4.41 10.85 -5.49
C TYR A 99 -4.36 9.34 -5.84
N VAL A 100 -5.50 8.67 -5.94
CA VAL A 100 -5.58 7.23 -6.15
C VAL A 100 -5.51 6.86 -7.62
N CYS A 101 -5.98 7.76 -8.51
CA CYS A 101 -5.99 7.51 -9.96
C CYS A 101 -4.63 7.69 -10.65
N ASN A 102 -3.67 8.36 -10.00
CA ASN A 102 -2.32 8.54 -10.53
C ASN A 102 -1.33 7.66 -9.74
N VAL A 103 -0.49 6.93 -10.47
CA VAL A 103 0.39 5.85 -9.99
C VAL A 103 1.15 6.22 -8.70
N GLN A 104 1.26 5.21 -7.82
CA GLN A 104 1.97 4.99 -6.54
C GLN A 104 2.84 6.05 -5.85
N GLN A 105 3.29 7.13 -6.50
CA GLN A 105 4.29 8.03 -5.94
C GLN A 105 3.74 9.20 -5.11
N ASN A 106 2.43 9.52 -5.17
CA ASN A 106 1.88 10.73 -4.54
C ASN A 106 0.64 10.55 -3.65
N LYS A 107 0.31 9.34 -3.18
CA LYS A 107 -0.71 9.20 -2.11
C LYS A 107 -0.18 9.83 -0.82
N LEU A 108 -0.83 10.90 -0.37
CA LEU A 108 -0.43 11.69 0.79
C LEU A 108 -1.51 11.68 1.87
N PRO A 109 -1.53 10.68 2.75
CA PRO A 109 -2.39 10.71 3.92
C PRO A 109 -2.05 11.92 4.81
N PHE A 110 -3.04 12.37 5.58
CA PHE A 110 -2.91 13.40 6.59
C PHE A 110 -3.58 12.99 7.89
N VAL A 111 -3.13 13.58 9.00
CA VAL A 111 -3.69 13.30 10.33
C VAL A 111 -4.94 14.15 10.54
N ILE A 112 -6.07 13.49 10.84
CA ILE A 112 -7.32 14.13 11.27
C ILE A 112 -7.39 14.14 12.80
N GLY A 113 -7.02 13.03 13.42
CA GLY A 113 -7.02 12.85 14.87
C GLY A 113 -5.86 11.97 15.31
N LEU A 114 -5.37 12.17 16.53
CA LEU A 114 -4.28 11.39 17.09
C LEU A 114 -4.55 11.10 18.56
N TYR A 115 -4.92 9.85 18.85
CA TYR A 115 -4.97 9.34 20.23
C TYR A 115 -3.60 8.81 20.66
N TYR A 116 -3.27 8.97 21.93
CA TYR A 116 -2.12 8.40 22.61
C TYR A 116 -2.52 7.80 23.95
N GLY A 117 -2.07 6.56 24.19
CA GLY A 117 -2.26 5.92 25.49
C GLY A 117 -1.31 4.74 25.69
N LYS A 118 -1.22 4.26 26.94
CA LYS A 118 -0.53 3.00 27.28
C LYS A 118 -1.34 1.75 26.89
N LYS A 119 -2.60 1.94 26.53
CA LYS A 119 -3.55 0.93 26.06
C LYS A 119 -4.26 1.47 24.82
N LYS A 120 -4.86 0.58 24.05
CA LYS A 120 -5.84 0.96 23.01
C LYS A 120 -6.96 1.81 23.62
N PRO A 121 -7.63 2.68 22.85
CA PRO A 121 -8.77 3.46 23.33
C PRO A 121 -9.77 2.56 24.06
N SER A 122 -10.20 2.96 25.26
CA SER A 122 -11.12 2.16 26.08
C SER A 122 -12.55 2.17 25.57
N SER A 123 -12.94 3.19 24.82
CA SER A 123 -14.23 3.32 24.16
C SER A 123 -14.05 3.92 22.76
N LEU A 124 -15.10 3.83 21.93
CA LEU A 124 -15.12 4.42 20.59
C LEU A 124 -15.33 5.94 20.60
N HIS A 125 -15.53 6.56 21.78
CA HIS A 125 -15.73 8.00 21.91
C HIS A 125 -14.55 8.83 21.40
N PHE A 126 -13.36 8.23 21.27
CA PHE A 126 -12.22 8.89 20.62
C PHE A 126 -12.49 9.26 19.14
N LEU A 127 -13.48 8.61 18.50
CA LEU A 127 -13.92 8.94 17.15
C LEU A 127 -14.94 10.08 17.11
N ASN A 128 -15.56 10.48 18.23
CA ASN A 128 -16.62 11.50 18.24
C ASN A 128 -16.18 12.82 17.61
N PRO A 129 -14.99 13.38 17.93
CA PRO A 129 -14.55 14.63 17.28
C PRO A 129 -14.43 14.50 15.76
N PHE A 130 -14.04 13.33 15.26
CA PHE A 130 -14.01 13.05 13.82
C PHE A 130 -15.41 12.93 13.22
N VAL A 131 -16.32 12.21 13.90
CA VAL A 131 -17.69 12.01 13.43
C VAL A 131 -18.47 13.32 13.40
N GLU A 132 -18.40 14.13 14.45
CA GLU A 132 -19.08 15.42 14.55
C GLU A 132 -18.65 16.36 13.40
N GLU A 133 -17.34 16.44 13.13
CA GLU A 133 -16.83 17.24 12.02
C GLU A 133 -17.24 16.66 10.66
N ALA A 134 -17.18 15.34 10.49
CA ALA A 134 -17.57 14.68 9.25
C ALA A 134 -19.06 14.88 8.94
N GLN A 135 -19.94 14.76 9.93
CA GLN A 135 -21.38 15.02 9.76
C GLN A 135 -21.65 16.45 9.31
N ARG A 136 -20.98 17.43 9.94
CA ARG A 136 -21.07 18.83 9.52
C ARG A 136 -20.64 19.00 8.07
N LEU A 137 -19.50 18.40 7.69
CA LEU A 137 -18.99 18.50 6.32
C LEU A 137 -19.86 17.76 5.29
N GLU A 138 -20.49 16.64 5.65
CA GLU A 138 -21.46 15.95 4.77
C GLU A 138 -22.68 16.84 4.48
N ALA A 139 -23.09 17.68 5.44
CA ALA A 139 -24.21 18.60 5.28
C ALA A 139 -23.83 19.93 4.58
N GLU A 140 -22.70 20.52 4.95
CA GLU A 140 -22.31 21.89 4.54
C GLU A 140 -21.31 21.90 3.37
N GLY A 141 -20.57 20.80 3.16
CA GLY A 141 -19.40 20.75 2.30
C GLY A 141 -18.14 21.36 2.94
N VAL A 142 -17.02 21.28 2.22
CA VAL A 142 -15.73 21.88 2.60
C VAL A 142 -15.64 23.28 2.01
N LEU A 143 -15.41 24.31 2.84
CA LEU A 143 -15.34 25.69 2.39
C LEU A 143 -13.94 26.01 1.85
N PHE A 144 -13.83 26.26 0.54
CA PHE A 144 -12.59 26.67 -0.12
C PHE A 144 -12.83 27.81 -1.11
N GLU A 145 -12.14 28.94 -0.93
CA GLU A 145 -12.22 30.11 -1.83
C GLU A 145 -13.67 30.54 -2.13
N ARG A 146 -14.52 30.58 -1.10
CA ARG A 146 -15.96 30.90 -1.16
C ARG A 146 -16.82 29.86 -1.90
N ARG A 147 -16.28 28.70 -2.25
CA ARG A 147 -17.02 27.54 -2.76
C ARG A 147 -17.22 26.52 -1.65
N ALA A 148 -18.43 26.02 -1.50
CA ALA A 148 -18.70 24.85 -0.67
C ALA A 148 -18.58 23.61 -1.57
N LEU A 149 -17.52 22.83 -1.37
CA LEU A 149 -17.28 21.61 -2.13
C LEU A 149 -18.03 20.46 -1.44
N PRO A 150 -18.94 19.74 -2.13
CA PRO A 150 -19.61 18.57 -1.55
C PRO A 150 -18.59 17.57 -1.02
N PHE A 151 -18.81 17.09 0.19
CA PHE A 151 -17.90 16.18 0.88
C PHE A 151 -18.57 14.84 1.11
N LYS A 152 -17.80 13.76 0.90
CA LYS A 152 -18.21 12.40 1.29
C LYS A 152 -17.02 11.58 1.74
N ILE A 153 -17.28 10.67 2.68
CA ILE A 153 -16.36 9.58 3.01
C ILE A 153 -16.65 8.42 2.08
N SER A 154 -15.65 7.98 1.31
CA SER A 154 -15.82 6.92 0.32
C SER A 154 -15.60 5.53 0.90
N THR A 155 -14.59 5.37 1.75
CA THR A 155 -14.17 4.08 2.30
C THR A 155 -13.44 4.23 3.62
N PHE A 156 -13.52 3.18 4.44
CA PHE A 156 -12.67 2.96 5.61
C PHE A 156 -11.71 1.82 5.32
N ILE A 157 -10.43 2.15 5.12
CA ILE A 157 -9.35 1.20 4.83
C ILE A 157 -8.65 0.86 6.15
N CYS A 158 -8.92 -0.32 6.67
CA CYS A 158 -8.41 -0.80 7.96
C CYS A 158 -7.95 -2.26 7.85
N ASP A 159 -7.00 -2.66 8.70
CA ASP A 159 -6.72 -4.08 8.92
C ASP A 159 -7.91 -4.76 9.64
N ALA A 160 -7.91 -6.09 9.75
CA ALA A 160 -9.06 -6.80 10.33
C ALA A 160 -9.31 -6.46 11.82
N PRO A 161 -8.29 -6.42 12.70
CA PRO A 161 -8.46 -5.95 14.08
C PRO A 161 -9.00 -4.52 14.20
N ALA A 162 -8.44 -3.54 13.48
CA ALA A 162 -8.89 -2.16 13.56
C ALA A 162 -10.28 -1.99 12.97
N ARG A 163 -10.59 -2.66 11.85
CA ARG A 163 -11.95 -2.69 11.27
C ARG A 163 -12.97 -3.22 12.27
N ALA A 164 -12.66 -4.33 12.95
CA ALA A 164 -13.55 -4.89 13.95
C ALA A 164 -13.79 -3.93 15.12
N LEU A 165 -12.74 -3.22 15.56
CA LEU A 165 -12.82 -2.21 16.62
C LEU A 165 -13.72 -1.04 16.21
N VAL A 166 -13.45 -0.38 15.08
CA VAL A 166 -14.17 0.85 14.71
C VAL A 166 -15.62 0.58 14.30
N ARG A 167 -15.94 -0.62 13.84
CA ARG A 167 -17.33 -1.06 13.57
C ARG A 167 -18.04 -1.64 14.80
N ASN A 168 -17.30 -1.87 15.89
CA ASN A 168 -17.77 -2.59 17.07
C ASN A 168 -18.38 -3.96 16.77
N VAL A 169 -17.67 -4.79 15.99
CA VAL A 169 -18.10 -6.14 15.58
C VAL A 169 -17.17 -7.22 16.11
N LYS A 170 -17.60 -8.48 16.01
CA LYS A 170 -16.77 -9.65 16.33
C LYS A 170 -15.53 -9.68 15.44
N GLY A 171 -14.39 -9.90 16.06
CA GLY A 171 -13.12 -10.01 15.37
C GLY A 171 -13.01 -11.28 14.51
N HIS A 172 -11.95 -11.33 13.71
CA HIS A 172 -11.63 -12.41 12.76
C HIS A 172 -11.54 -13.84 13.34
N SER A 173 -11.49 -13.99 14.67
CA SER A 173 -11.48 -15.27 15.38
C SER A 173 -12.83 -15.68 15.98
N GLY A 174 -13.87 -14.84 15.84
CA GLY A 174 -15.22 -15.15 16.31
C GLY A 174 -16.01 -16.05 15.36
N TYR A 175 -17.02 -16.74 15.89
CA TYR A 175 -17.93 -17.59 15.10
C TYR A 175 -18.58 -16.81 13.95
N TYR A 176 -19.05 -15.59 14.19
CA TYR A 176 -19.55 -14.72 13.13
C TYR A 176 -18.53 -13.62 12.85
N GLY A 177 -17.28 -14.02 12.54
CA GLY A 177 -16.17 -13.10 12.37
C GLY A 177 -16.00 -12.53 10.97
N CYS A 178 -16.70 -13.05 9.95
CA CYS A 178 -16.60 -12.52 8.59
C CYS A 178 -17.35 -11.20 8.45
N ASP A 179 -16.66 -10.15 8.01
CA ASP A 179 -17.23 -8.81 7.80
C ASP A 179 -18.16 -8.74 6.57
N LYS A 180 -18.04 -9.69 5.63
CA LYS A 180 -18.67 -9.62 4.32
C LYS A 180 -19.82 -10.61 4.11
N CYS A 181 -19.87 -11.72 4.85
CA CYS A 181 -20.93 -12.72 4.73
C CYS A 181 -21.43 -13.24 6.09
N VAL A 182 -22.61 -13.85 6.08
CA VAL A 182 -23.33 -14.30 7.29
C VAL A 182 -22.89 -15.66 7.81
N GLN A 183 -21.95 -16.34 7.13
CA GLN A 183 -21.48 -17.66 7.53
C GLN A 183 -21.07 -17.71 9.01
N LYS A 184 -21.60 -18.72 9.70
CA LYS A 184 -21.08 -19.16 11.00
C LYS A 184 -19.80 -19.97 10.79
N GLY A 185 -18.69 -19.48 11.32
CA GLY A 185 -17.42 -20.16 11.38
C GLY A 185 -17.49 -21.44 12.23
N VAL A 186 -16.52 -22.32 12.00
CA VAL A 186 -16.40 -23.61 12.68
C VAL A 186 -15.07 -23.67 13.39
N HIS A 187 -15.10 -24.00 14.68
CA HIS A 187 -13.88 -24.24 15.44
C HIS A 187 -13.34 -25.64 15.13
N TYR A 188 -12.16 -25.73 14.52
CA TYR A 188 -11.53 -26.97 14.07
C TYR A 188 -10.02 -26.93 14.35
N GLU A 189 -9.48 -27.97 14.98
CA GLU A 189 -8.06 -28.08 15.39
C GLU A 189 -7.49 -26.78 16.02
N ASN A 190 -8.15 -26.26 17.06
CA ASN A 190 -7.77 -25.02 17.78
C ASN A 190 -7.76 -23.75 16.93
N ARG A 191 -8.55 -23.71 15.85
CA ARG A 191 -8.65 -22.56 14.95
C ARG A 191 -10.09 -22.28 14.58
N MET A 192 -10.42 -21.00 14.43
CA MET A 192 -11.66 -20.58 13.80
C MET A 192 -11.51 -20.63 12.27
N THR A 193 -12.40 -21.38 11.61
CA THR A 193 -12.40 -21.60 10.15
C THR A 193 -13.73 -21.15 9.53
N PHE A 194 -13.71 -20.83 8.24
CA PHE A 194 -14.86 -20.34 7.47
C PHE A 194 -14.95 -21.12 6.14
N PRO A 195 -15.42 -22.38 6.18
CA PRO A 195 -15.31 -23.31 5.05
C PRO A 195 -16.25 -23.03 3.87
N GLN A 196 -17.41 -22.40 4.09
CA GLN A 196 -18.36 -22.03 3.04
C GLN A 196 -17.83 -20.83 2.24
N THR A 197 -18.04 -20.85 0.94
CA THR A 197 -17.57 -19.84 -0.02
C THR A 197 -18.72 -19.09 -0.71
N ASP A 198 -19.94 -19.56 -0.53
CA ASP A 198 -21.19 -19.13 -1.20
C ASP A 198 -22.23 -18.56 -0.21
N SER A 199 -21.80 -18.24 1.02
CA SER A 199 -22.68 -17.67 2.03
C SER A 199 -23.19 -16.28 1.64
N ALA A 200 -24.44 -15.99 1.99
CA ALA A 200 -25.10 -14.73 1.68
C ALA A 200 -24.29 -13.51 2.18
N PRO A 201 -24.23 -12.42 1.40
CA PRO A 201 -23.52 -11.22 1.80
C PRO A 201 -24.21 -10.52 2.97
N ARG A 202 -23.44 -9.85 3.82
CA ARG A 202 -23.98 -8.91 4.81
C ARG A 202 -24.40 -7.63 4.10
N LEU A 203 -25.52 -7.04 4.53
CA LEU A 203 -26.09 -5.83 3.94
C LEU A 203 -25.93 -4.64 4.89
N ASP A 204 -25.79 -3.43 4.34
CA ASP A 204 -25.57 -2.22 5.15
C ASP A 204 -26.76 -1.89 6.06
N HIS A 205 -28.00 -2.08 5.58
CA HIS A 205 -29.22 -1.79 6.35
C HIS A 205 -29.43 -2.79 7.50
N ALA A 206 -29.16 -4.08 7.28
CA ALA A 206 -29.25 -5.09 8.33
C ALA A 206 -28.34 -4.74 9.53
N VAL A 207 -27.16 -4.17 9.26
CA VAL A 207 -26.25 -3.71 10.33
C VAL A 207 -26.76 -2.45 11.05
N ARG A 208 -27.58 -1.61 10.41
CA ARG A 208 -28.12 -0.38 11.01
C ARG A 208 -29.43 -0.63 11.78
N ASP A 209 -30.32 -1.44 11.23
CA ASP A 209 -31.67 -1.67 11.76
C ASP A 209 -31.67 -2.78 12.83
N GLU A 210 -30.77 -3.77 12.74
CA GLU A 210 -30.70 -4.93 13.65
C GLU A 210 -29.49 -4.88 14.61
N LEU A 211 -29.07 -3.68 15.06
CA LEU A 211 -28.02 -3.52 16.08
C LEU A 211 -28.31 -4.28 17.40
N SER A 212 -29.50 -4.88 17.53
CA SER A 212 -29.96 -5.72 18.64
C SER A 212 -29.99 -7.24 18.37
N ASP A 213 -29.85 -7.75 17.13
CA ASP A 213 -30.04 -9.19 16.82
C ASP A 213 -28.95 -9.84 15.91
N ASP A 214 -28.02 -9.07 15.32
CA ASP A 214 -26.92 -9.69 14.56
C ASP A 214 -25.86 -10.28 15.51
N SER A 215 -25.75 -11.61 15.48
CA SER A 215 -24.67 -12.39 16.11
C SER A 215 -23.24 -11.96 15.75
N HIS A 216 -23.03 -11.03 14.82
CA HIS A 216 -21.76 -10.36 14.50
C HIS A 216 -21.52 -9.05 15.26
N GLN A 217 -22.55 -8.28 15.62
CA GLN A 217 -22.41 -6.98 16.26
C GLN A 217 -22.07 -7.14 17.76
N CYS A 218 -21.22 -6.25 18.29
CA CYS A 218 -20.85 -6.23 19.72
C CYS A 218 -21.39 -5.01 20.47
N GLY A 219 -21.93 -4.02 19.76
CA GLY A 219 -22.55 -2.80 20.30
C GLY A 219 -22.55 -1.68 19.27
N GLU A 220 -22.94 -0.47 19.63
CA GLU A 220 -23.03 0.64 18.69
C GLU A 220 -21.64 1.18 18.27
N THR A 221 -21.58 1.80 17.10
CA THR A 221 -20.42 2.56 16.62
C THR A 221 -20.81 4.00 16.30
N PRO A 222 -20.02 5.02 16.70
CA PRO A 222 -20.25 6.41 16.30
C PRO A 222 -20.30 6.61 14.78
N LEU A 223 -19.69 5.71 14.00
CA LEU A 223 -19.69 5.77 12.54
C LEU A 223 -21.08 5.55 11.92
N ALA A 224 -22.03 4.96 12.68
CA ALA A 224 -23.41 4.81 12.23
C ALA A 224 -24.12 6.16 12.01
N LEU A 225 -23.62 7.23 12.63
CA LEU A 225 -24.14 8.60 12.48
C LEU A 225 -23.77 9.26 11.14
N LEU A 226 -22.85 8.66 10.38
CA LEU A 226 -22.40 9.15 9.07
C LEU A 226 -23.16 8.49 7.93
N SER A 227 -23.11 9.09 6.75
CA SER A 227 -23.72 8.59 5.52
C SER A 227 -22.91 7.47 4.86
N VAL A 228 -22.43 6.49 5.65
CA VAL A 228 -21.50 5.44 5.22
C VAL A 228 -22.05 4.02 5.41
N GLY A 229 -21.88 3.15 4.41
CA GLY A 229 -22.19 1.73 4.49
C GLY A 229 -21.23 0.99 5.40
N LEU A 230 -21.72 0.49 6.55
CA LEU A 230 -20.90 -0.20 7.55
C LEU A 230 -20.37 -1.55 7.07
N VAL A 231 -20.84 -2.11 5.96
CA VAL A 231 -20.30 -3.31 5.30
C VAL A 231 -19.63 -2.93 3.98
N THR A 232 -20.38 -2.25 3.11
CA THR A 232 -19.95 -2.07 1.73
C THR A 232 -18.88 -1.00 1.55
N GLN A 233 -18.71 -0.07 2.51
CA GLN A 233 -17.63 0.93 2.52
C GLN A 233 -16.45 0.56 3.43
N PHE A 234 -16.44 -0.67 3.96
CA PHE A 234 -15.31 -1.27 4.65
C PHE A 234 -14.72 -2.42 3.80
N PRO A 235 -13.90 -2.10 2.79
CA PRO A 235 -13.26 -3.13 1.96
C PRO A 235 -12.28 -4.00 2.77
N LEU A 236 -12.01 -5.20 2.26
CA LEU A 236 -10.94 -6.04 2.79
C LEU A 236 -9.59 -5.59 2.22
N ASP A 237 -8.70 -5.11 3.09
CA ASP A 237 -7.37 -4.68 2.67
C ASP A 237 -6.52 -5.85 2.12
N TYR A 238 -6.16 -5.75 0.85
CA TYR A 238 -5.37 -6.75 0.15
C TYR A 238 -3.94 -6.89 0.71
N MET A 239 -3.34 -5.82 1.26
CA MET A 239 -1.99 -5.90 1.84
C MET A 239 -1.95 -6.86 3.04
N HIS A 240 -2.88 -6.68 3.99
CA HIS A 240 -2.98 -7.53 5.17
C HIS A 240 -3.58 -8.91 4.87
N LEU A 241 -4.63 -8.96 4.04
CA LEU A 241 -5.35 -10.19 3.75
C LEU A 241 -4.54 -11.13 2.84
N VAL A 242 -4.04 -10.62 1.71
CA VAL A 242 -3.41 -11.45 0.68
C VAL A 242 -1.92 -11.56 0.94
N CYS A 243 -1.18 -10.44 0.98
CA CYS A 243 0.28 -10.49 1.08
C CYS A 243 0.75 -11.00 2.44
N LEU A 244 0.35 -10.34 3.53
CA LEU A 244 0.73 -10.73 4.89
C LEU A 244 -0.11 -11.88 5.45
N GLY A 245 -1.29 -12.12 4.90
CA GLY A 245 -2.20 -13.18 5.32
C GLY A 245 -1.96 -14.47 4.54
N VAL A 246 -2.49 -14.56 3.34
CA VAL A 246 -2.50 -15.80 2.52
C VAL A 246 -1.11 -16.17 2.00
N THR A 247 -0.41 -15.27 1.30
CA THR A 247 0.88 -15.58 0.68
C THR A 247 1.92 -15.97 1.72
N ARG A 248 2.05 -15.19 2.81
CA ARG A 248 2.91 -15.53 3.94
C ARG A 248 2.55 -16.89 4.55
N LYS A 249 1.25 -17.19 4.69
CA LYS A 249 0.78 -18.48 5.23
C LYS A 249 1.18 -19.65 4.34
N LEU A 250 1.01 -19.54 3.02
CA LEU A 250 1.46 -20.58 2.08
C LEU A 250 2.96 -20.85 2.22
N LEU A 251 3.78 -19.81 2.22
CA LEU A 251 5.23 -19.95 2.40
C LEU A 251 5.59 -20.61 3.74
N HIS A 252 4.91 -20.25 4.83
CA HIS A 252 5.11 -20.93 6.12
C HIS A 252 4.70 -22.40 6.09
N LEU A 253 3.63 -22.76 5.37
CA LEU A 253 3.22 -24.17 5.22
C LEU A 253 4.26 -24.97 4.43
N TRP A 254 4.83 -24.37 3.39
CA TRP A 254 5.87 -25.00 2.60
C TRP A 254 7.19 -25.13 3.34
N LEU A 255 7.52 -24.22 4.26
CA LEU A 255 8.79 -24.26 5.01
C LEU A 255 8.68 -25.06 6.33
N LYS A 256 7.55 -24.94 7.03
CA LYS A 256 7.38 -25.41 8.42
C LYS A 256 6.13 -26.27 8.63
N GLY A 257 5.29 -26.46 7.62
CA GLY A 257 4.04 -27.20 7.72
C GLY A 257 4.20 -28.73 7.78
N ARG A 258 3.08 -29.43 7.56
CA ARG A 258 3.03 -30.90 7.54
C ARG A 258 3.93 -31.44 6.43
N ARG A 259 4.55 -32.62 6.65
CA ARG A 259 5.51 -33.22 5.70
C ARG A 259 4.96 -33.40 4.28
N LEU A 260 3.66 -33.61 4.12
CA LEU A 260 3.00 -33.82 2.82
C LEU A 260 3.15 -32.62 1.86
N THR A 261 3.16 -31.40 2.40
CA THR A 261 3.24 -30.16 1.60
C THR A 261 4.50 -29.35 1.89
N ARG A 262 5.36 -29.85 2.78
CA ARG A 262 6.60 -29.17 3.18
C ARG A 262 7.71 -29.47 2.19
N PHE A 263 8.38 -28.42 1.73
CA PHE A 263 9.51 -28.51 0.82
C PHE A 263 10.72 -29.12 1.54
N SER A 264 11.51 -29.88 0.79
CA SER A 264 12.79 -30.39 1.29
C SER A 264 13.80 -29.24 1.41
N PRO A 265 14.82 -29.34 2.28
CA PRO A 265 15.87 -28.32 2.36
C PRO A 265 16.57 -28.06 1.03
N SER A 266 16.77 -29.11 0.21
CA SER A 266 17.35 -28.98 -1.12
C SER A 266 16.44 -28.19 -2.07
N MET A 267 15.13 -28.44 -2.03
CA MET A 267 14.15 -27.69 -2.82
C MET A 267 14.13 -26.21 -2.41
N VAL A 268 14.15 -25.91 -1.11
CA VAL A 268 14.20 -24.53 -0.59
C VAL A 268 15.47 -23.81 -1.04
N LYS A 269 16.62 -24.50 -0.99
CA LYS A 269 17.90 -23.95 -1.46
C LYS A 269 17.88 -23.66 -2.96
N GLU A 270 17.31 -24.56 -3.76
CA GLU A 270 17.23 -24.39 -5.21
C GLU A 270 16.28 -23.25 -5.62
N ILE A 271 15.10 -23.16 -5.01
CA ILE A 271 14.17 -22.03 -5.25
C ILE A 271 14.85 -20.71 -4.81
N SER A 272 15.55 -20.71 -3.68
CA SER A 272 16.27 -19.52 -3.21
C SER A 272 17.38 -19.10 -4.17
N ARG A 273 18.12 -20.07 -4.74
CA ARG A 273 19.12 -19.81 -5.78
C ARG A 273 18.48 -19.13 -6.98
N VAL A 274 17.35 -19.64 -7.48
CA VAL A 274 16.61 -19.05 -8.60
C VAL A 274 16.12 -17.64 -8.26
N LEU A 275 15.49 -17.44 -7.10
CA LEU A 275 15.03 -16.12 -6.65
C LEU A 275 16.15 -15.08 -6.60
N LEU A 276 17.34 -15.47 -6.14
CA LEU A 276 18.50 -14.59 -6.06
C LEU A 276 19.03 -14.19 -7.45
N THR A 277 18.87 -15.03 -8.47
CA THR A 277 19.23 -14.65 -9.85
C THR A 277 18.38 -13.51 -10.41
N PHE A 278 17.19 -13.26 -9.86
CA PHE A 278 16.34 -12.15 -10.32
C PHE A 278 16.82 -10.79 -9.78
N THR A 279 17.57 -10.77 -8.68
CA THR A 279 18.01 -9.57 -7.94
C THR A 279 18.61 -8.44 -8.80
N PRO A 280 19.47 -8.72 -9.81
CA PRO A 280 20.04 -7.69 -10.67
C PRO A 280 18.99 -7.07 -11.63
N HIS A 281 17.94 -7.83 -11.96
CA HIS A 281 16.92 -7.49 -12.95
C HIS A 281 15.64 -6.90 -12.33
N VAL A 282 15.65 -6.56 -11.04
CA VAL A 282 14.50 -5.96 -10.36
C VAL A 282 14.54 -4.44 -10.57
N PRO A 283 13.51 -3.83 -11.18
CA PRO A 283 13.42 -2.38 -11.34
C PRO A 283 13.39 -1.63 -10.02
N CYS A 284 13.85 -0.38 -10.04
CA CYS A 284 13.98 0.46 -8.86
C CYS A 284 12.65 0.88 -8.24
N GLU A 285 11.55 0.77 -9.00
CA GLU A 285 10.17 0.94 -8.55
C GLU A 285 9.78 -0.12 -7.50
N PHE A 286 10.43 -1.29 -7.53
CA PHE A 286 10.29 -2.27 -6.47
C PHE A 286 11.11 -1.83 -5.25
N ASN A 287 10.41 -1.42 -4.20
CA ASN A 287 10.99 -0.98 -2.92
C ASN A 287 12.01 -1.94 -2.30
N ARG A 288 11.96 -3.23 -2.66
CA ARG A 288 12.86 -4.26 -2.14
C ARG A 288 13.24 -5.23 -3.24
N LYS A 289 14.49 -5.69 -3.19
CA LYS A 289 14.97 -6.81 -3.99
C LYS A 289 14.56 -8.13 -3.33
N GLN A 290 14.48 -9.17 -4.16
CA GLN A 290 14.11 -10.50 -3.70
C GLN A 290 15.17 -11.09 -2.75
N ARG A 291 14.73 -11.76 -1.70
CA ARG A 291 15.59 -12.49 -0.75
C ARG A 291 15.35 -13.99 -0.82
N SER A 292 16.25 -14.74 -0.16
CA SER A 292 16.15 -16.18 0.04
C SER A 292 14.81 -16.56 0.70
N MET A 293 14.27 -17.73 0.36
CA MET A 293 13.10 -18.28 1.04
C MET A 293 13.39 -18.60 2.51
N GLU A 294 14.66 -18.77 2.87
CA GLU A 294 15.08 -19.00 4.26
C GLU A 294 14.81 -17.76 5.14
N ASP A 295 14.75 -16.57 4.54
CA ASP A 295 14.49 -15.30 5.22
C ASP A 295 13.01 -14.91 5.27
N VAL A 296 12.09 -15.80 4.90
CA VAL A 296 10.64 -15.51 4.77
C VAL A 296 10.04 -14.86 6.02
N GLU A 297 10.51 -15.21 7.21
CA GLU A 297 10.03 -14.61 8.47
C GLU A 297 10.30 -13.09 8.56
N ARG A 298 11.31 -12.62 7.83
CA ARG A 298 11.73 -11.22 7.78
C ARG A 298 11.19 -10.48 6.57
N TRP A 299 10.48 -11.16 5.66
CA TRP A 299 9.90 -10.54 4.47
C TRP A 299 8.82 -9.52 4.84
N LYS A 300 8.78 -8.43 4.08
CA LYS A 300 7.74 -7.39 4.18
C LYS A 300 6.61 -7.67 3.19
N ALA A 301 5.49 -6.98 3.38
CA ALA A 301 4.32 -7.08 2.49
C ALA A 301 4.68 -6.91 1.01
N THR A 302 5.58 -5.97 0.68
CA THR A 302 6.05 -5.74 -0.69
C THR A 302 6.81 -6.92 -1.29
N GLU A 303 7.56 -7.68 -0.48
CA GLU A 303 8.28 -8.87 -0.93
C GLU A 303 7.31 -10.04 -1.14
N PHE A 304 6.32 -10.20 -0.26
CA PHE A 304 5.23 -11.15 -0.49
C PHE A 304 4.40 -10.82 -1.74
N ARG A 305 4.15 -9.53 -2.00
CA ARG A 305 3.51 -9.06 -3.25
C ARG A 305 4.34 -9.44 -4.46
N GLN A 306 5.64 -9.12 -4.45
CA GLN A 306 6.54 -9.42 -5.56
C GLN A 306 6.61 -10.92 -5.83
N PHE A 307 6.70 -11.73 -4.77
CA PHE A 307 6.65 -13.19 -4.89
C PHE A 307 5.34 -13.68 -5.48
N LEU A 308 4.20 -13.19 -4.98
CA LEU A 308 2.89 -13.61 -5.47
C LEU A 308 2.68 -13.31 -6.96
N LEU A 309 3.05 -12.11 -7.40
CA LEU A 309 2.70 -11.61 -8.74
C LEU A 309 3.74 -11.93 -9.82
N TYR A 310 5.03 -12.00 -9.45
CA TYR A 310 6.11 -12.01 -10.44
C TYR A 310 7.10 -13.15 -10.23
N THR A 311 7.78 -13.19 -9.08
CA THR A 311 8.93 -14.09 -8.93
C THR A 311 8.52 -15.51 -8.56
N GLY A 312 7.40 -15.71 -7.84
CA GLY A 312 6.88 -17.03 -7.47
C GLY A 312 6.43 -17.87 -8.66
N PRO A 313 5.63 -17.35 -9.61
CA PRO A 313 5.19 -18.10 -10.80
C PRO A 313 6.34 -18.70 -11.61
N VAL A 314 7.48 -18.00 -11.66
CA VAL A 314 8.69 -18.43 -12.37
C VAL A 314 9.56 -19.32 -11.50
N SER A 315 9.86 -18.91 -10.27
CA SER A 315 10.80 -19.62 -9.38
C SER A 315 10.28 -20.95 -8.85
N LEU A 316 8.96 -21.19 -8.84
CA LEU A 316 8.39 -22.45 -8.41
C LEU A 316 8.22 -23.47 -9.55
N LYS A 317 8.22 -23.01 -10.81
CA LYS A 317 7.83 -23.83 -11.97
C LYS A 317 8.82 -24.98 -12.18
N GLY A 318 8.31 -26.22 -12.16
CA GLY A 318 9.10 -27.43 -12.32
C GLY A 318 9.96 -27.83 -11.11
N LEU A 319 9.95 -27.03 -10.02
CA LEU A 319 10.69 -27.33 -8.79
C LEU A 319 9.81 -27.86 -7.66
N VAL A 320 8.51 -27.51 -7.64
CA VAL A 320 7.55 -27.94 -6.62
C VAL A 320 6.53 -28.92 -7.20
N PRO A 321 5.83 -29.72 -6.37
CA PRO A 321 4.79 -30.62 -6.84
C PRO A 321 3.71 -29.88 -7.66
N THR A 322 3.27 -30.48 -8.76
CA THR A 322 2.33 -29.85 -9.71
C THR A 322 1.06 -29.34 -9.07
N GLN A 323 0.50 -30.08 -8.10
CA GLN A 323 -0.71 -29.65 -7.38
C GLN A 323 -0.49 -28.39 -6.54
N VAL A 324 0.68 -28.28 -5.89
CA VAL A 324 1.08 -27.09 -5.11
C VAL A 324 1.28 -25.89 -6.05
N TYR A 325 1.98 -26.11 -7.18
CA TYR A 325 2.18 -25.07 -8.18
C TYR A 325 0.85 -24.57 -8.77
N ASN A 326 -0.02 -25.49 -9.20
CA ASN A 326 -1.31 -25.13 -9.79
C ASN A 326 -2.20 -24.38 -8.79
N ASN A 327 -2.23 -24.80 -7.53
CA ASN A 327 -2.95 -24.07 -6.50
C ASN A 327 -2.37 -22.67 -6.28
N PHE A 328 -1.05 -22.52 -6.18
CA PHE A 328 -0.41 -21.20 -6.10
C PHE A 328 -0.73 -20.32 -7.33
N MET A 329 -0.76 -20.89 -8.53
CA MET A 329 -1.09 -20.16 -9.75
C MET A 329 -2.53 -19.65 -9.78
N LEU A 330 -3.50 -20.37 -9.19
CA LEU A 330 -4.88 -19.86 -9.04
C LEU A 330 -4.91 -18.56 -8.23
N LEU A 331 -4.17 -18.51 -7.10
CA LEU A 331 -4.03 -17.30 -6.29
C LEU A 331 -3.30 -16.20 -7.07
N SER A 332 -2.16 -16.53 -7.67
CA SER A 332 -1.34 -15.57 -8.42
C SER A 332 -2.13 -14.90 -9.55
N VAL A 333 -2.82 -15.70 -10.37
CA VAL A 333 -3.63 -15.20 -11.49
C VAL A 333 -4.84 -14.42 -10.99
N GLY A 334 -5.57 -14.92 -9.99
CA GLY A 334 -6.72 -14.21 -9.42
C GLY A 334 -6.36 -12.82 -8.91
N ILE A 335 -5.29 -12.71 -8.14
CA ILE A 335 -4.84 -11.43 -7.61
C ILE A 335 -4.23 -10.54 -8.70
N THR A 336 -3.56 -11.10 -9.71
CA THR A 336 -3.05 -10.33 -10.86
C THR A 336 -4.18 -9.67 -11.64
N ILE A 337 -5.28 -10.39 -11.88
CA ILE A 337 -6.47 -9.84 -12.53
C ILE A 337 -7.01 -8.66 -11.72
N LEU A 338 -7.21 -8.85 -10.41
CA LEU A 338 -7.79 -7.82 -9.53
C LEU A 338 -6.86 -6.62 -9.26
N LEU A 339 -5.59 -6.70 -9.65
CA LEU A 339 -4.62 -5.61 -9.54
C LEU A 339 -4.30 -4.92 -10.87
N ASN A 340 -4.78 -5.45 -11.99
CA ASN A 340 -4.59 -4.84 -13.31
C ASN A 340 -5.87 -4.12 -13.75
N VAL A 341 -5.78 -2.85 -14.14
CA VAL A 341 -6.95 -2.01 -14.43
C VAL A 341 -7.83 -2.59 -15.53
N SER A 342 -7.24 -3.01 -16.66
CA SER A 342 -7.97 -3.58 -17.79
C SER A 342 -8.52 -4.96 -17.44
N LEU A 343 -7.68 -5.86 -16.91
CA LEU A 343 -8.13 -7.21 -16.57
C LEU A 343 -9.20 -7.21 -15.48
N CYS A 344 -9.10 -6.32 -14.48
CA CYS A 344 -10.10 -6.22 -13.42
C CYS A 344 -11.47 -5.79 -13.97
N ALA A 345 -11.50 -4.85 -14.91
CA ALA A 345 -12.73 -4.40 -15.54
C ALA A 345 -13.44 -5.55 -16.29
N ASP A 346 -12.67 -6.38 -17.00
CA ASP A 346 -13.22 -7.40 -17.89
C ASP A 346 -13.39 -8.78 -17.22
N LEU A 347 -12.53 -9.13 -16.25
CA LEU A 347 -12.36 -10.50 -15.74
C LEU A 347 -12.57 -10.63 -14.23
N ALA A 348 -13.11 -9.63 -13.53
CA ALA A 348 -13.34 -9.71 -12.07
C ALA A 348 -14.19 -10.93 -11.64
N ASP A 349 -15.20 -11.33 -12.43
CA ASP A 349 -16.00 -12.54 -12.18
C ASP A 349 -15.23 -13.83 -12.42
N TYR A 350 -14.33 -13.83 -13.40
CA TYR A 350 -13.42 -14.95 -13.59
C TYR A 350 -12.45 -15.05 -12.40
N ALA A 351 -11.89 -13.92 -11.95
CA ALA A 351 -11.06 -13.86 -10.74
C ALA A 351 -11.79 -14.41 -9.51
N HIS A 352 -13.08 -14.11 -9.34
CA HIS A 352 -13.88 -14.65 -8.23
C HIS A 352 -13.90 -16.19 -8.27
N ARG A 353 -14.24 -16.76 -9.43
CA ARG A 353 -14.32 -18.22 -9.61
C ARG A 353 -12.99 -18.92 -9.31
N ILE A 354 -11.86 -18.38 -9.78
CA ILE A 354 -10.54 -18.98 -9.54
C ILE A 354 -10.06 -18.80 -8.09
N LEU A 355 -10.46 -17.72 -7.40
CA LEU A 355 -10.17 -17.55 -5.97
C LEU A 355 -11.01 -18.49 -5.10
N VAL A 356 -12.28 -18.73 -5.44
CA VAL A 356 -13.10 -19.77 -4.79
C VAL A 356 -12.47 -21.14 -4.99
N LEU A 357 -12.06 -21.47 -6.22
CA LEU A 357 -11.38 -22.73 -6.53
C LEU A 357 -10.05 -22.86 -5.77
N PHE A 358 -9.29 -21.77 -5.64
CA PHE A 358 -8.08 -21.74 -4.84
C PHE A 358 -8.35 -22.12 -3.38
N VAL A 359 -9.40 -21.55 -2.76
CA VAL A 359 -9.77 -21.83 -1.36
C VAL A 359 -10.16 -23.29 -1.17
N ASP A 360 -10.97 -23.86 -2.07
CA ASP A 360 -11.35 -25.28 -2.04
C ASP A 360 -10.13 -26.20 -2.18
N HIS A 361 -9.28 -25.95 -3.18
CA HIS A 361 -8.05 -26.72 -3.38
C HIS A 361 -7.08 -26.59 -2.21
N CYS A 362 -6.97 -25.40 -1.61
CA CYS A 362 -6.13 -25.14 -0.44
C CYS A 362 -6.61 -25.97 0.76
N SER A 363 -7.93 -26.05 0.99
CA SER A 363 -8.53 -26.89 2.03
C SER A 363 -8.16 -28.36 1.88
N LYS A 364 -8.20 -28.88 0.64
CA LYS A 364 -7.85 -30.28 0.31
C LYS A 364 -6.35 -30.55 0.44
N LEU A 365 -5.50 -29.62 -0.01
CA LEU A 365 -4.04 -29.81 -0.04
C LEU A 365 -3.39 -29.62 1.33
N TYR A 366 -3.78 -28.56 2.05
CA TYR A 366 -3.11 -28.17 3.28
C TYR A 366 -3.89 -28.52 4.54
N GLY A 367 -5.21 -28.72 4.43
CA GLY A 367 -6.11 -29.04 5.53
C GLY A 367 -7.16 -27.97 5.80
N LYS A 368 -8.33 -28.40 6.28
CA LYS A 368 -9.50 -27.54 6.56
C LYS A 368 -9.21 -26.48 7.62
N GLU A 369 -8.31 -26.77 8.56
CA GLU A 369 -7.82 -25.84 9.59
C GLU A 369 -7.08 -24.61 9.03
N HIS A 370 -6.77 -24.61 7.73
CA HIS A 370 -6.13 -23.51 7.05
C HIS A 370 -7.10 -22.55 6.35
N VAL A 371 -8.39 -22.87 6.28
CA VAL A 371 -9.45 -21.98 5.76
C VAL A 371 -9.90 -20.99 6.85
N THR A 372 -8.93 -20.22 7.36
CA THR A 372 -9.14 -19.16 8.36
C THR A 372 -9.62 -17.87 7.71
N TYR A 373 -10.00 -16.86 8.49
CA TYR A 373 -10.52 -15.56 8.02
C TYR A 373 -9.84 -15.00 6.75
N ASN A 374 -8.51 -14.86 6.72
CA ASN A 374 -7.81 -14.33 5.53
C ASN A 374 -7.96 -15.19 4.27
N MET A 375 -8.02 -16.52 4.43
CA MET A 375 -8.20 -17.44 3.31
C MET A 375 -9.62 -17.32 2.76
N HIS A 376 -10.61 -17.32 3.66
CA HIS A 376 -12.01 -17.15 3.30
C HIS A 376 -12.26 -15.78 2.65
N GLY A 377 -11.65 -14.71 3.17
CA GLY A 377 -11.85 -13.36 2.65
C GLY A 377 -11.43 -13.16 1.18
N LEU A 378 -10.65 -14.08 0.59
CA LEU A 378 -10.34 -14.05 -0.84
C LEU A 378 -11.59 -14.10 -1.73
N VAL A 379 -12.64 -14.81 -1.31
CA VAL A 379 -13.85 -14.98 -2.12
C VAL A 379 -14.64 -13.67 -2.27
N HIS A 380 -14.39 -12.70 -1.40
CA HIS A 380 -15.06 -11.39 -1.38
C HIS A 380 -14.30 -10.30 -2.16
N LEU A 381 -13.01 -10.52 -2.49
CA LEU A 381 -12.16 -9.48 -3.08
C LEU A 381 -12.66 -8.97 -4.43
N SER A 382 -13.22 -9.84 -5.27
CA SER A 382 -13.74 -9.43 -6.58
C SER A 382 -14.88 -8.43 -6.48
N GLN A 383 -15.71 -8.50 -5.43
CA GLN A 383 -16.81 -7.56 -5.22
C GLN A 383 -16.28 -6.18 -4.80
N ASP A 384 -15.30 -6.15 -3.88
CA ASP A 384 -14.62 -4.91 -3.52
C ASP A 384 -13.92 -4.30 -4.75
N ALA A 385 -13.28 -5.13 -5.59
CA ALA A 385 -12.61 -4.65 -6.80
C ALA A 385 -13.58 -4.11 -7.87
N LYS A 386 -14.75 -4.74 -8.04
CA LYS A 386 -15.82 -4.22 -8.91
C LYS A 386 -16.33 -2.85 -8.45
N LYS A 387 -16.39 -2.62 -7.14
CA LYS A 387 -16.89 -1.35 -6.57
C LYS A 387 -15.85 -0.23 -6.60
N TYR A 388 -14.58 -0.55 -6.34
CA TYR A 388 -13.53 0.45 -6.11
C TYR A 388 -12.41 0.46 -7.17
N GLY A 389 -12.52 -0.37 -8.20
CA GLY A 389 -11.45 -0.63 -9.16
C GLY A 389 -10.39 -1.57 -8.58
N VAL A 390 -9.17 -1.51 -9.09
CA VAL A 390 -8.09 -2.41 -8.68
C VAL A 390 -7.82 -2.37 -7.17
N LEU A 391 -7.39 -3.50 -6.59
CA LEU A 391 -7.20 -3.63 -5.13
C LEU A 391 -6.17 -2.64 -4.55
N ASP A 392 -5.29 -2.05 -5.37
CA ASP A 392 -4.37 -0.97 -4.94
C ASP A 392 -5.10 0.30 -4.49
N ASN A 393 -6.31 0.53 -4.98
CA ASN A 393 -7.15 1.68 -4.63
C ASN A 393 -7.65 1.61 -3.19
N ILE A 394 -7.76 0.40 -2.63
CA ILE A 394 -8.32 0.11 -1.31
C ILE A 394 -7.30 -0.56 -0.38
N SER A 395 -6.01 -0.30 -0.61
CA SER A 395 -4.91 -0.92 0.14
C SER A 395 -4.38 -0.05 1.28
N CYS A 396 -3.91 -0.70 2.36
CA CYS A 396 -3.29 -0.05 3.51
C CYS A 396 -1.85 0.45 3.25
N PHE A 397 -1.22 0.13 2.11
CA PHE A 397 0.17 0.51 1.81
C PHE A 397 0.50 2.00 2.04
N PRO A 398 -0.33 2.96 1.57
CA PRO A 398 -0.06 4.39 1.75
C PRO A 398 -0.12 4.80 3.23
N PHE A 399 -1.09 4.26 3.97
CA PHE A 399 -1.29 4.53 5.39
C PHE A 399 -0.15 3.95 6.22
N GLU A 400 0.26 2.70 5.97
CA GLU A 400 1.37 2.04 6.66
C GLU A 400 2.70 2.80 6.48
N ASN A 401 2.96 3.28 5.25
CA ASN A 401 4.12 4.13 4.98
C ASN A 401 4.04 5.47 5.74
N PHE A 402 2.85 6.07 5.79
CA PHE A 402 2.61 7.31 6.54
C PHE A 402 2.78 7.10 8.05
N LEU A 403 2.26 6.01 8.62
CA LEU A 403 2.44 5.63 10.03
C LEU A 403 3.92 5.44 10.37
N GLY A 404 4.68 4.79 9.48
CA GLY A 404 6.14 4.69 9.60
C GLY A 404 6.83 6.06 9.61
N CYS A 405 6.34 7.02 8.82
CA CYS A 405 6.82 8.40 8.84
C CYS A 405 6.42 9.15 10.11
N LEU A 406 5.18 8.97 10.59
CA LEU A 406 4.63 9.57 11.79
C LEU A 406 5.44 9.14 13.02
N LYS A 407 5.74 7.84 13.13
CA LYS A 407 6.58 7.27 14.19
C LYS A 407 7.98 7.90 14.23
N LYS A 408 8.58 8.20 13.08
CA LYS A 408 9.90 8.86 12.99
C LYS A 408 9.91 10.32 13.43
N LEU A 409 8.74 10.96 13.56
CA LEU A 409 8.63 12.33 14.11
C LEU A 409 8.85 12.32 15.63
N LEU A 410 8.53 11.21 16.29
CA LEU A 410 8.75 11.03 17.72
C LEU A 410 10.22 10.70 18.01
N ARG A 411 10.87 11.49 18.87
CA ARG A 411 12.29 11.30 19.20
C ARG A 411 12.55 10.84 20.62
N LYS A 412 11.76 11.37 21.56
CA LYS A 412 11.88 11.03 22.98
C LYS A 412 10.52 10.55 23.54
N PRO A 413 10.50 9.80 24.64
CA PRO A 413 9.26 9.29 25.23
C PRO A 413 8.34 10.35 25.86
N ALA A 414 8.88 11.52 26.23
CA ALA A 414 8.12 12.56 26.93
C ALA A 414 7.25 13.38 25.96
N GLN A 415 5.98 13.61 26.29
CA GLN A 415 5.03 14.38 25.46
C GLN A 415 4.95 13.91 23.99
N PRO A 416 4.56 12.63 23.73
CA PRO A 416 4.59 12.10 22.37
C PRO A 416 3.65 12.81 21.40
N LEU A 417 2.43 13.15 21.83
CA LEU A 417 1.45 13.84 20.98
C LEU A 417 1.98 15.21 20.56
N GLU A 418 2.39 16.02 21.52
CA GLU A 418 2.82 17.39 21.31
C GLU A 418 4.06 17.43 20.41
N GLN A 419 5.00 16.49 20.58
CA GLN A 419 6.13 16.35 19.66
C GLN A 419 5.67 16.13 18.22
N VAL A 420 4.79 15.15 18.00
CA VAL A 420 4.34 14.78 16.65
C VAL A 420 3.53 15.93 16.03
N VAL A 421 2.57 16.50 16.76
CA VAL A 421 1.72 17.59 16.28
C VAL A 421 2.54 18.82 15.91
N ARG A 422 3.53 19.19 16.73
CA ARG A 422 4.46 20.29 16.42
C ARG A 422 5.19 20.04 15.09
N ARG A 423 5.72 18.83 14.89
CA ARG A 423 6.42 18.46 13.65
C ARG A 423 5.50 18.40 12.43
N LEU A 424 4.24 18.04 12.61
CA LEU A 424 3.24 18.09 11.55
C LEU A 424 2.90 19.54 11.16
N SER A 425 2.78 20.45 12.13
CA SER A 425 2.51 21.87 11.87
C SER A 425 3.58 22.57 11.03
N GLU A 426 4.85 22.14 11.17
CA GLU A 426 5.95 22.68 10.37
C GLU A 426 5.87 22.23 8.90
N ARG A 427 5.29 21.04 8.63
CA ARG A 427 5.21 20.45 7.28
C ARG A 427 4.16 21.11 6.40
N SER A 428 3.00 21.45 6.98
CA SER A 428 1.91 22.08 6.23
C SER A 428 2.32 23.46 5.70
N GLN A 429 3.24 24.15 6.37
CA GLN A 429 3.68 25.50 5.98
C GLN A 429 4.79 25.53 4.91
N HIS A 430 5.63 24.49 4.83
CA HIS A 430 6.88 24.52 4.02
C HIS A 430 6.84 23.67 2.75
N ARG A 431 5.76 22.93 2.47
CA ARG A 431 5.65 22.13 1.24
C ARG A 431 5.37 22.95 -0.04
N ARG A 432 5.13 24.26 0.09
CA ARG A 432 4.86 25.19 -1.03
C ARG A 432 5.95 25.25 -2.13
N THR A 433 7.15 24.71 -1.92
CA THR A 433 8.31 24.97 -2.81
C THR A 433 8.99 23.75 -3.45
N ASN A 434 8.50 22.52 -3.26
CA ASN A 434 9.21 21.31 -3.75
C ASN A 434 8.67 20.69 -5.06
N ILE A 435 7.72 21.34 -5.75
CA ILE A 435 7.13 20.76 -6.98
C ILE A 435 8.08 20.88 -8.18
N SER A 436 9.02 21.82 -8.18
CA SER A 436 10.07 21.92 -9.21
C SER A 436 11.43 21.54 -8.65
N LYS A 437 11.61 20.29 -8.22
CA LYS A 437 12.94 19.69 -8.35
C LYS A 437 13.06 19.21 -9.77
N THR A 438 13.57 20.06 -10.65
CA THR A 438 14.37 19.60 -11.79
C THR A 438 15.45 18.70 -11.20
N ARG A 439 15.20 17.39 -11.20
CA ARG A 439 16.21 16.41 -10.77
C ARG A 439 17.34 16.57 -11.77
N SER A 440 18.51 16.99 -11.30
CA SER A 440 19.71 17.07 -12.14
C SER A 440 19.97 15.67 -12.68
N LEU A 441 19.74 15.47 -13.98
CA LEU A 441 20.04 14.22 -14.66
C LEU A 441 21.56 14.01 -14.59
N ARG A 442 22.00 12.76 -14.42
CA ARG A 442 23.44 12.45 -14.34
C ARG A 442 24.02 12.33 -15.74
N GLU A 443 24.76 13.35 -16.15
CA GLU A 443 25.44 13.40 -17.45
C GLU A 443 26.60 12.39 -17.52
N HIS A 444 26.80 11.79 -18.69
CA HIS A 444 27.96 10.95 -19.01
C HIS A 444 28.32 11.04 -20.51
N ASN A 445 29.48 10.46 -20.88
CA ASN A 445 30.01 10.52 -22.26
C ASN A 445 30.38 9.15 -22.85
N HIS A 446 30.03 8.04 -22.19
CA HIS A 446 30.52 6.69 -22.52
C HIS A 446 29.42 5.71 -22.96
N GLY A 447 28.25 6.19 -23.37
CA GLY A 447 27.19 5.35 -23.93
C GLY A 447 27.34 5.16 -25.45
N PRO A 448 26.74 4.11 -26.04
CA PRO A 448 26.76 3.90 -27.48
C PRO A 448 26.02 5.02 -28.20
N LEU A 449 26.56 5.45 -29.35
CA LEU A 449 25.96 6.43 -30.25
C LEU A 449 25.70 5.78 -31.60
N LEU A 450 24.65 6.22 -32.29
CA LEU A 450 24.31 5.74 -33.62
C LEU A 450 24.93 6.66 -34.68
N ASN A 451 25.42 6.06 -35.77
CA ASN A 451 26.01 6.80 -36.88
C ASN A 451 24.99 7.78 -37.47
N GLY A 452 25.38 9.05 -37.61
CA GLY A 452 24.52 10.11 -38.13
C GLY A 452 23.63 10.80 -37.09
N LEU A 453 23.66 10.40 -35.82
CA LEU A 453 22.94 11.07 -34.75
C LEU A 453 23.79 12.18 -34.11
N SER A 454 23.38 13.44 -34.28
CA SER A 454 23.99 14.59 -33.59
C SER A 454 23.54 14.63 -32.13
N VAL A 455 24.47 14.42 -31.20
CA VAL A 455 24.18 14.34 -29.77
C VAL A 455 24.88 15.46 -29.01
N LYS A 456 24.07 16.25 -28.31
CA LYS A 456 24.49 17.35 -27.44
C LYS A 456 24.96 16.82 -26.08
N LYS A 457 24.21 15.89 -25.48
CA LYS A 457 24.47 15.32 -24.14
C LYS A 457 23.99 13.87 -24.01
N GLN A 458 24.58 13.10 -23.10
CA GLN A 458 24.08 11.77 -22.72
C GLN A 458 23.80 11.69 -21.22
N TYR A 459 22.85 10.86 -20.82
CA TYR A 459 22.36 10.74 -19.46
C TYR A 459 22.25 9.28 -18.99
N GLU A 460 22.58 9.04 -17.72
CA GLU A 460 22.51 7.70 -17.11
C GLU A 460 21.05 7.26 -16.85
N GLU A 461 20.14 8.22 -16.76
CA GLU A 461 18.76 8.02 -16.35
C GLU A 461 17.82 9.01 -17.04
N CYS A 462 16.61 8.55 -17.34
CA CYS A 462 15.49 9.32 -17.87
C CYS A 462 14.27 9.07 -16.97
N TYR A 463 13.54 10.14 -16.63
CA TYR A 463 12.38 10.07 -15.75
C TYR A 463 11.10 10.23 -16.55
N PHE A 464 10.22 9.24 -16.47
CA PHE A 464 8.85 9.32 -16.93
C PHE A 464 7.93 9.68 -15.75
N GLN A 465 6.65 9.92 -16.05
CA GLN A 465 5.66 10.23 -15.04
C GLN A 465 5.56 9.13 -13.96
N ASP A 466 5.62 7.86 -14.38
CA ASP A 466 5.32 6.72 -13.50
C ASP A 466 6.53 5.83 -13.17
N PHE A 467 7.58 5.88 -14.00
CA PHE A 467 8.75 4.99 -13.89
C PHE A 467 10.03 5.69 -14.31
N VAL A 468 11.17 5.07 -14.01
CA VAL A 468 12.49 5.56 -14.36
C VAL A 468 13.17 4.54 -15.26
N VAL A 469 13.73 5.05 -16.35
CA VAL A 469 14.63 4.26 -17.21
C VAL A 469 16.06 4.62 -16.82
N LYS A 470 16.88 3.61 -16.57
CA LYS A 470 18.33 3.80 -16.37
C LYS A 470 19.12 2.82 -17.20
N ARG A 471 20.42 3.06 -17.29
CA ARG A 471 21.35 2.10 -17.92
C ARG A 471 21.62 0.85 -17.08
N SER A 472 21.25 0.85 -15.79
CA SER A 472 21.37 -0.34 -14.92
C SER A 472 20.44 -1.47 -15.36
N GLU A 473 20.92 -2.71 -15.24
CA GLU A 473 20.25 -3.93 -15.74
C GLU A 473 18.82 -4.15 -15.22
N GLY A 474 18.50 -3.65 -14.02
CA GLY A 474 17.13 -3.72 -13.48
C GLY A 474 16.17 -2.68 -14.06
N ASP A 475 16.70 -1.58 -14.59
CA ASP A 475 15.93 -0.39 -14.99
C ASP A 475 16.01 -0.12 -16.50
N ASN A 476 16.68 -0.99 -17.27
CA ASN A 476 16.95 -0.77 -18.69
C ASN A 476 16.03 -1.56 -19.61
N CYS A 477 15.14 -2.42 -19.09
CA CYS A 477 14.23 -3.22 -19.88
C CYS A 477 12.83 -2.60 -19.87
N VAL A 478 12.30 -2.29 -21.04
CA VAL A 478 10.99 -1.61 -21.20
C VAL A 478 10.15 -2.30 -22.27
N LEU A 479 8.83 -2.25 -22.08
CA LEU A 479 7.82 -2.70 -23.03
C LEU A 479 7.29 -1.49 -23.81
N LEU A 480 7.47 -1.49 -25.13
CA LEU A 480 6.94 -0.45 -26.01
C LEU A 480 5.44 -0.66 -26.29
N GLU A 481 4.76 0.38 -26.77
CA GLU A 481 3.31 0.33 -27.09
C GLU A 481 2.97 -0.74 -28.14
N ASN A 482 3.90 -1.00 -29.07
CA ASN A 482 3.79 -2.07 -30.06
C ASN A 482 4.04 -3.48 -29.49
N LYS A 483 4.18 -3.60 -28.16
CA LYS A 483 4.47 -4.81 -27.37
C LYS A 483 5.87 -5.39 -27.55
N ASP A 484 6.78 -4.64 -28.17
CA ASP A 484 8.19 -5.03 -28.23
C ASP A 484 8.87 -4.83 -26.88
N ILE A 485 9.64 -5.83 -26.47
CA ILE A 485 10.53 -5.73 -25.32
C ILE A 485 11.86 -5.19 -25.83
N VAL A 486 12.35 -4.11 -25.23
CA VAL A 486 13.62 -3.50 -25.63
C VAL A 486 14.51 -3.25 -24.41
N VAL A 487 15.82 -3.28 -24.64
CA VAL A 487 16.83 -3.00 -23.62
C VAL A 487 17.55 -1.71 -23.98
N ILE A 488 17.31 -0.68 -23.18
CA ILE A 488 17.91 0.64 -23.30
C ILE A 488 19.42 0.53 -23.07
N GLN A 489 20.17 1.09 -24.01
CA GLN A 489 21.62 1.16 -24.00
C GLN A 489 22.11 2.56 -23.62
N ASN A 490 21.35 3.58 -24.02
CA ASN A 490 21.72 4.98 -23.78
C ASN A 490 20.50 5.90 -23.73
N VAL A 491 20.62 7.02 -23.01
CA VAL A 491 19.69 8.16 -23.08
C VAL A 491 20.48 9.35 -23.63
N VAL A 492 20.04 9.94 -24.72
CA VAL A 492 20.75 11.03 -25.37
C VAL A 492 19.82 12.22 -25.59
N VAL A 493 20.40 13.42 -25.62
CA VAL A 493 19.71 14.64 -26.03
C VAL A 493 20.35 15.15 -27.30
N ASP A 494 19.55 15.37 -28.32
CA ASP A 494 20.01 15.89 -29.61
C ASP A 494 20.24 17.42 -29.56
N GLU A 495 20.70 18.01 -30.66
CA GLU A 495 20.93 19.45 -30.76
C GLU A 495 19.63 20.29 -30.69
N MET A 496 18.46 19.66 -30.89
CA MET A 496 17.14 20.28 -30.78
C MET A 496 16.53 20.12 -29.38
N ASP A 497 17.30 19.65 -28.41
CA ASP A 497 16.88 19.37 -27.03
C ASP A 497 15.80 18.27 -26.90
N ASN A 498 15.68 17.37 -27.90
CA ASN A 498 14.83 16.18 -27.80
C ASN A 498 15.54 15.08 -27.02
N THR A 499 14.83 14.42 -26.09
CA THR A 499 15.32 13.22 -25.40
C THR A 499 15.03 11.98 -26.24
N LEU A 500 16.08 11.25 -26.60
CA LEU A 500 16.04 10.04 -27.42
C LEU A 500 16.60 8.85 -26.62
N LEU A 501 16.03 7.66 -26.84
CA LEU A 501 16.47 6.43 -26.18
C LEU A 501 17.14 5.52 -27.21
N ILE A 502 18.41 5.21 -27.02
CA ILE A 502 19.07 4.19 -27.86
C ILE A 502 18.82 2.84 -27.22
N TYR A 503 18.21 1.91 -27.95
CA TYR A 503 17.82 0.59 -27.43
C TYR A 503 18.13 -0.55 -28.39
N LYS A 504 18.18 -1.77 -27.86
CA LYS A 504 18.17 -2.99 -28.66
C LYS A 504 16.85 -3.71 -28.46
N ARG A 505 16.22 -4.17 -29.54
CA ARG A 505 14.97 -4.94 -29.46
C ARG A 505 15.27 -6.39 -29.13
N PHE A 506 14.59 -6.93 -28.14
CA PHE A 506 14.62 -8.35 -27.82
C PHE A 506 13.88 -9.13 -28.91
N LEU A 507 14.55 -10.14 -29.46
CA LEU A 507 13.97 -11.05 -30.44
C LEU A 507 13.53 -12.32 -29.72
N PHE A 508 12.23 -12.54 -29.63
CA PHE A 508 11.71 -13.84 -29.20
C PHE A 508 12.17 -14.91 -30.21
N PRO A 509 12.83 -15.99 -29.76
CA PRO A 509 13.09 -17.12 -30.65
C PRO A 509 11.75 -17.73 -31.07
N LEU A 510 11.34 -17.46 -32.32
CA LEU A 510 10.17 -18.08 -32.94
C LEU A 510 10.53 -19.53 -33.28
N SER A 511 9.94 -20.50 -32.57
CA SER A 511 10.10 -21.97 -32.69
C SER A 511 11.49 -22.49 -32.26
N GLN A 512 11.62 -23.59 -31.51
CA GLN A 512 11.26 -24.96 -31.88
C GLN A 512 10.89 -25.83 -30.67
N ASN A 513 10.11 -26.88 -30.94
CA ASN A 513 9.59 -27.96 -30.08
C ASN A 513 10.66 -28.80 -29.32
N GLN A 514 11.68 -28.20 -28.73
CA GLN A 514 12.61 -28.92 -27.85
C GLN A 514 12.76 -28.20 -26.52
N VAL A 515 11.89 -28.58 -25.58
CA VAL A 515 12.02 -28.25 -24.17
C VAL A 515 13.17 -29.10 -23.61
N SER A 516 14.39 -28.59 -23.71
CA SER A 516 15.46 -28.95 -22.77
C SER A 516 15.89 -27.68 -22.02
N PRO A 517 16.13 -27.73 -20.69
CA PRO A 517 16.25 -26.52 -19.85
C PRO A 517 17.58 -25.77 -19.99
N GLN A 518 18.37 -26.03 -21.03
CA GLN A 518 19.75 -25.54 -21.10
C GLN A 518 19.89 -24.37 -22.06
N LYS A 519 20.01 -23.17 -21.46
CA LYS A 519 20.43 -21.89 -22.04
C LYS A 519 19.49 -21.28 -23.10
N PHE A 520 18.48 -20.55 -22.63
CA PHE A 520 17.92 -19.46 -23.44
C PHE A 520 19.02 -18.41 -23.69
N ARG A 521 19.62 -18.40 -24.88
CA ARG A 521 20.42 -17.25 -25.34
C ARG A 521 19.44 -16.15 -25.73
N LEU A 522 19.54 -14.98 -25.09
CA LEU A 522 18.76 -13.81 -25.44
C LEU A 522 19.33 -13.25 -26.76
N HIS A 523 18.47 -13.09 -27.77
CA HIS A 523 18.83 -12.50 -29.05
C HIS A 523 18.33 -11.06 -29.12
N PHE A 524 19.16 -10.14 -29.62
CA PHE A 524 18.84 -8.73 -29.71
C PHE A 524 19.16 -8.20 -31.11
N THR A 525 18.41 -7.19 -31.57
CA THR A 525 18.73 -6.44 -32.79
C THR A 525 19.97 -5.56 -32.59
N GLU A 526 20.47 -4.99 -33.69
CA GLU A 526 21.33 -3.81 -33.64
C GLU A 526 20.62 -2.66 -32.90
N PRO A 527 21.38 -1.72 -32.29
CA PRO A 527 20.81 -0.57 -31.61
C PRO A 527 19.98 0.31 -32.57
N ARG A 528 18.87 0.84 -32.07
CA ARG A 528 17.97 1.77 -32.75
C ARG A 528 17.62 2.94 -31.83
N VAL A 529 17.11 4.02 -32.41
CA VAL A 529 16.51 5.15 -31.68
C VAL A 529 15.02 4.94 -31.49
#